data_AF-A0A9D8KNY7-F1
#
_entry.id   AF-A0A9D8KNY7-F1
#
_cell.length_a   1.000
_cell.length_b   1.000
_cell.length_c   1.000
_cell.angle_alpha   90.00
_cell.angle_beta   90.00
_cell.angle_gamma   90.00
#
_symmetry.space_group_name_H-M   'P 1'
#
loop_
_entity.id
_entity.type
_entity.pdbx_description
1 polymer ?
#
loop_
_entity_poly.entity_id
_entity_poly.type
_entity_poly.pdbx_seq_one_letter_code
_entity_poly.pdbx_strand_id
1 'polypeptide(L)'
;MMIKKLVLAVGATVALGGASVAHAGYLETATNFRANWEFSDFGNADGVVKLNFIKVSGVLEFNIPPPGAWFAERKGTYAWDYNGVAVASPSPPMAAACATLGFAGYDACTFSSTFKPAGAATGSYTDITGTHFVYDWNTNKWTSDGVSYSGGDFTASGSGLLLLLGAALGPGGGVIAGFLGSGTVAVEHTFGDDTWSLTLTESDGLNLEATLYGLDNGSIIAPPFPPGNKDGLINGLVFANGAVHIPEPGSLALMSLALVGLAARRRKAG
;
A
#
# COMPACT_ATOMS: atom_id res chain seq x y z
N MET A 1 -16.41 27.21 -32.03
CA MET A 1 -15.03 27.23 -32.57
C MET A 1 -14.12 26.60 -31.54
N MET A 2 -13.27 25.68 -32.01
CA MET A 2 -12.33 24.77 -31.34
C MET A 2 -11.80 25.12 -29.93
N ILE A 3 -11.63 24.09 -29.09
CA ILE A 3 -10.28 23.51 -28.85
C ILE A 3 -10.44 21.99 -28.75
N LYS A 4 -9.86 21.29 -29.74
CA LYS A 4 -9.58 19.86 -29.69
C LYS A 4 -8.36 19.67 -28.80
N LYS A 5 -8.39 18.71 -27.87
CA LYS A 5 -7.18 18.11 -27.32
C LYS A 5 -7.22 16.61 -27.60
N LEU A 6 -6.67 16.25 -28.76
CA LEU A 6 -6.10 14.91 -28.96
C LEU A 6 -4.84 14.85 -28.09
N VAL A 7 -4.81 13.96 -27.10
CA VAL A 7 -3.65 13.10 -26.80
C VAL A 7 -4.23 11.85 -26.12
N LEU A 8 -4.50 10.81 -26.91
CA LEU A 8 -4.58 9.45 -26.39
C LEU A 8 -3.15 8.90 -26.46
N ALA A 9 -2.37 9.12 -25.41
CA ALA A 9 -1.11 8.42 -25.23
C ALA A 9 -1.45 7.09 -24.54
N VAL A 10 -1.56 6.04 -25.34
CA VAL A 10 -1.42 4.67 -24.82
C VAL A 10 0.05 4.54 -24.44
N GLY A 11 0.36 4.88 -23.18
CA GLY A 11 1.67 4.72 -22.60
C GLY A 11 1.91 3.24 -22.31
N ALA A 12 2.80 2.63 -23.10
CA ALA A 12 3.34 1.32 -22.79
C ALA A 12 4.07 1.36 -21.44
N THR A 13 3.65 0.50 -20.52
CA THR A 13 4.36 0.12 -19.30
C THR A 13 5.72 -0.48 -19.65
N VAL A 14 6.83 0.24 -19.47
CA VAL A 14 8.16 -0.34 -19.21
C VAL A 14 9.08 0.68 -18.51
N ALA A 15 9.81 0.16 -17.51
CA ALA A 15 11.03 0.66 -16.84
C ALA A 15 10.80 1.73 -15.75
N LEU A 16 11.18 1.46 -14.51
CA LEU A 16 12.58 1.16 -14.14
C LEU A 16 12.75 0.00 -13.15
N GLY A 17 13.82 -0.79 -13.36
CA GLY A 17 14.44 -1.62 -12.31
C GLY A 17 14.52 -3.12 -12.58
N GLY A 18 15.30 -3.52 -13.59
CA GLY A 18 15.79 -4.89 -13.78
C GLY A 18 15.07 -5.68 -14.87
N ALA A 19 15.74 -5.87 -16.01
CA ALA A 19 15.30 -6.74 -17.07
C ALA A 19 15.27 -8.21 -16.60
N SER A 20 14.08 -8.74 -16.30
CA SER A 20 13.68 -10.14 -16.53
C SER A 20 12.15 -10.18 -16.51
N VAL A 21 11.54 -10.62 -17.60
CA VAL A 21 10.10 -10.90 -17.82
C VAL A 21 9.11 -9.74 -17.56
N ALA A 22 8.47 -9.29 -18.65
CA ALA A 22 7.28 -8.44 -18.60
C ALA A 22 6.22 -9.11 -17.71
N HIS A 23 6.09 -8.64 -16.48
CA HIS A 23 4.97 -8.98 -15.63
C HIS A 23 3.81 -8.07 -16.04
N ALA A 24 2.76 -8.64 -16.63
CA ALA A 24 1.48 -7.96 -16.77
C ALA A 24 0.91 -7.78 -15.35
N GLY A 25 0.78 -6.55 -14.88
CA GLY A 25 0.33 -6.27 -13.52
C GLY A 25 0.49 -4.80 -13.14
N TYR A 26 -0.04 -4.47 -11.97
CA TYR A 26 -0.08 -3.14 -11.41
C TYR A 26 1.11 -2.98 -10.48
N LEU A 27 1.86 -1.89 -10.66
CA LEU A 27 3.05 -1.60 -9.87
C LEU A 27 2.81 -0.39 -8.99
N GLU A 28 3.15 -0.54 -7.72
CA GLU A 28 3.27 0.56 -6.78
C GLU A 28 4.74 0.68 -6.41
N THR A 29 5.28 1.89 -6.36
CA THR A 29 6.68 2.11 -6.02
C THR A 29 6.81 3.09 -4.87
N ALA A 30 7.75 2.79 -3.98
CA ALA A 30 8.19 3.70 -2.94
C ALA A 30 9.64 4.04 -3.22
N THR A 31 9.96 5.32 -3.36
CA THR A 31 11.33 5.81 -3.55
C THR A 31 11.76 6.59 -2.31
N ASN A 32 12.56 5.93 -1.47
CA ASN A 32 13.02 6.48 -0.19
C ASN A 32 11.89 7.03 0.68
N PHE A 33 10.70 6.42 0.61
CA PHE A 33 9.57 6.84 1.42
C PHE A 33 9.87 6.60 2.89
N ARG A 34 9.67 7.63 3.71
CA ARG A 34 9.86 7.60 5.16
C ARG A 34 8.74 8.35 5.82
N ALA A 35 8.25 7.81 6.93
CA ALA A 35 7.29 8.51 7.77
C ALA A 35 7.31 7.93 9.19
N ASN A 36 6.93 8.75 10.16
CA ASN A 36 6.36 8.25 11.41
C ASN A 36 4.87 8.04 11.16
N TRP A 37 4.32 6.90 11.56
CA TRP A 37 2.90 6.61 11.38
C TRP A 37 2.23 6.35 12.72
N GLU A 38 0.93 6.64 12.79
CA GLU A 38 0.12 6.48 13.98
C GLU A 38 -1.33 6.17 13.60
N PHE A 39 -1.85 5.06 14.10
CA PHE A 39 -3.27 4.86 14.30
C PHE A 39 -3.69 5.47 15.64
N SER A 40 -4.82 6.17 15.63
CA SER A 40 -5.45 6.76 16.83
C SER A 40 -6.96 6.81 16.69
N ASP A 41 -7.62 7.26 17.76
CA ASP A 41 -9.08 7.42 17.87
C ASP A 41 -9.90 6.12 17.79
N PHE A 42 -9.30 4.93 18.02
CA PHE A 42 -9.99 3.63 17.95
C PHE A 42 -10.56 3.10 19.30
N GLY A 43 -10.81 3.99 20.26
CA GLY A 43 -11.19 3.63 21.65
C GLY A 43 -12.60 4.05 22.07
N ASN A 44 -13.40 4.60 21.16
CA ASN A 44 -14.65 5.30 21.42
C ASN A 44 -15.89 4.59 20.84
N ALA A 45 -15.70 3.50 20.08
CA ALA A 45 -16.72 2.68 19.44
C ALA A 45 -17.65 3.46 18.50
N ASP A 46 -17.11 4.44 17.76
CA ASP A 46 -17.84 5.25 16.79
C ASP A 46 -17.61 4.84 15.33
N GLY A 47 -16.77 3.82 15.09
CA GLY A 47 -16.43 3.33 13.76
C GLY A 47 -15.47 4.26 13.00
N VAL A 48 -14.82 5.20 13.66
CA VAL A 48 -13.87 6.14 13.04
C VAL A 48 -12.48 5.91 13.59
N VAL A 49 -11.51 5.79 12.68
CA VAL A 49 -10.09 5.62 13.01
C VAL A 49 -9.27 6.63 12.22
N LYS A 50 -8.25 7.22 12.83
CA LYS A 50 -7.28 8.05 12.10
C LYS A 50 -5.99 7.29 11.86
N LEU A 51 -5.45 7.43 10.66
CA LEU A 51 -4.10 7.02 10.30
C LEU A 51 -3.32 8.26 9.84
N ASN A 52 -2.37 8.69 10.65
CA ASN A 52 -1.54 9.84 10.36
C ASN A 52 -0.11 9.42 10.04
N PHE A 53 0.44 10.03 9.00
CA PHE A 53 1.86 10.00 8.69
C PHE A 53 2.42 11.41 8.88
N ILE A 54 3.51 11.53 9.64
CA ILE A 54 4.22 12.79 9.88
C ILE A 54 5.70 12.63 9.55
N LYS A 55 6.37 13.76 9.30
CA LYS A 55 7.75 13.79 8.79
C LYS A 55 7.89 12.97 7.50
N VAL A 56 6.85 13.05 6.67
CA VAL A 56 6.77 12.31 5.42
C VAL A 56 7.82 12.86 4.45
N SER A 57 8.56 11.97 3.81
CA SER A 57 9.50 12.31 2.74
C SER A 57 9.59 11.18 1.73
N GLY A 58 10.17 11.46 0.56
CA GLY A 58 10.23 10.50 -0.54
C GLY A 58 9.03 10.57 -1.47
N VAL A 59 8.91 9.54 -2.32
CA VAL A 59 7.88 9.45 -3.35
C VAL A 59 7.11 8.15 -3.20
N LEU A 60 5.79 8.23 -3.28
CA LEU A 60 4.93 7.08 -3.50
C LEU A 60 4.27 7.20 -4.87
N GLU A 61 4.27 6.11 -5.63
CA GLU A 61 3.60 6.02 -6.90
C GLU A 61 2.69 4.79 -6.90
N PHE A 62 1.43 4.99 -7.27
CA PHE A 62 0.41 3.95 -7.27
C PHE A 62 -0.20 3.81 -8.65
N ASN A 63 -0.25 2.58 -9.15
CA ASN A 63 -1.12 2.22 -10.25
C ASN A 63 -2.26 1.39 -9.65
N ILE A 64 -3.48 1.92 -9.73
CA ILE A 64 -4.61 1.31 -9.02
C ILE A 64 -5.04 0.04 -9.77
N PRO A 65 -4.97 -1.14 -9.14
CA PRO A 65 -5.47 -2.37 -9.73
C PRO A 65 -7.00 -2.35 -9.80
N PRO A 66 -7.63 -3.00 -10.79
CA PRO A 66 -9.08 -3.10 -10.85
C PRO A 66 -9.62 -3.88 -9.64
N PRO A 67 -10.88 -3.65 -9.26
CA PRO A 67 -11.53 -4.43 -8.21
C PRO A 67 -11.45 -5.94 -8.49
N GLY A 68 -11.13 -6.72 -7.47
CA GLY A 68 -10.98 -8.17 -7.58
C GLY A 68 -10.09 -8.78 -6.51
N ALA A 69 -9.72 -10.05 -6.71
CA ALA A 69 -8.75 -10.72 -5.85
C ALA A 69 -7.34 -10.22 -6.17
N TRP A 70 -6.66 -9.67 -5.18
CA TRP A 70 -5.30 -9.16 -5.29
C TRP A 70 -4.34 -10.11 -4.59
N PHE A 71 -3.24 -10.42 -5.27
CA PHE A 71 -2.10 -11.13 -4.72
C PHE A 71 -0.90 -10.19 -4.83
N ALA A 72 -0.51 -9.58 -3.72
CA ALA A 72 0.58 -8.63 -3.71
C ALA A 72 1.91 -9.37 -3.56
N GLU A 73 2.90 -8.98 -4.36
CA GLU A 73 4.29 -9.36 -4.20
C GLU A 73 5.14 -8.10 -4.03
N ARG A 74 6.24 -8.15 -3.29
CA ARG A 74 7.12 -7.00 -3.08
C ARG A 74 8.59 -7.34 -3.30
N LYS A 75 9.35 -6.34 -3.73
CA LYS A 75 10.83 -6.36 -3.82
C LYS A 75 11.40 -5.01 -3.37
N GLY A 76 12.66 -4.99 -3.01
CA GLY A 76 13.36 -3.81 -2.50
C GLY A 76 13.58 -3.89 -1.00
N THR A 77 13.88 -2.75 -0.41
CA THR A 77 14.18 -2.59 1.02
C THR A 77 12.99 -1.99 1.72
N TYR A 78 12.55 -2.65 2.79
CA TYR A 78 11.55 -2.10 3.68
C TYR A 78 11.95 -2.37 5.13
N ALA A 79 11.71 -1.40 6.01
CA ALA A 79 12.02 -1.47 7.41
C ALA A 79 10.92 -0.85 8.26
N TRP A 80 10.63 -1.49 9.38
CA TRP A 80 9.55 -1.14 10.29
C TRP A 80 10.00 -1.17 11.73
N ASP A 81 9.60 -0.14 12.44
CA ASP A 81 9.63 -0.05 13.88
C ASP A 81 8.17 0.07 14.32
N TYR A 82 7.71 -0.84 15.18
CA TYR A 82 6.33 -0.97 15.65
C TYR A 82 6.16 -0.49 17.09
N ASN A 83 7.18 0.11 17.70
CA ASN A 83 7.11 0.65 19.05
C ASN A 83 7.39 2.16 19.12
N GLY A 84 7.75 2.77 17.98
CA GLY A 84 7.92 4.22 17.85
C GLY A 84 9.08 4.80 18.67
N VAL A 85 9.91 3.95 19.30
CA VAL A 85 11.05 4.33 20.10
C VAL A 85 12.33 3.76 19.49
N ALA A 86 13.41 4.53 19.54
CA ALA A 86 14.73 4.12 19.02
C ALA A 86 15.37 2.91 19.76
N VAL A 87 14.63 2.24 20.65
CA VAL A 87 15.04 1.06 21.40
C VAL A 87 14.38 -0.16 20.74
N ALA A 88 15.19 -1.05 20.18
CA ALA A 88 14.72 -2.29 19.57
C ALA A 88 13.81 -3.07 20.53
N SER A 89 12.69 -3.59 20.02
CA SER A 89 11.78 -4.41 20.84
C SER A 89 12.52 -5.61 21.44
N PRO A 90 12.24 -6.02 22.70
CA PRO A 90 13.03 -7.02 23.41
C PRO A 90 13.07 -8.44 22.80
N SER A 91 12.26 -8.73 21.77
CA SER A 91 12.33 -9.96 20.97
C SER A 91 11.31 -9.92 19.82
N PRO A 92 11.75 -9.77 18.55
CA PRO A 92 11.61 -10.87 17.57
C PRO A 92 12.93 -11.11 16.78
N PRO A 93 13.07 -12.23 16.03
CA PRO A 93 14.33 -12.68 15.39
C PRO A 93 14.91 -11.77 14.29
N MET A 94 14.37 -10.55 14.10
CA MET A 94 14.69 -9.70 12.95
C MET A 94 15.50 -8.43 13.25
N ALA A 95 15.60 -7.97 14.51
CA ALA A 95 16.36 -6.76 14.84
C ALA A 95 17.86 -6.86 14.46
N ALA A 96 18.46 -8.04 14.64
CA ALA A 96 19.85 -8.29 14.20
C ALA A 96 19.99 -8.27 12.67
N ALA A 97 18.97 -8.76 11.93
CA ALA A 97 18.93 -8.71 10.47
C ALA A 97 18.66 -7.29 9.93
N CYS A 98 17.97 -6.44 10.70
CA CYS A 98 17.80 -5.03 10.39
C CYS A 98 19.12 -4.25 10.45
N ALA A 99 19.95 -4.51 11.46
CA ALA A 99 21.23 -3.83 11.63
C ALA A 99 22.18 -4.06 10.44
N THR A 100 22.21 -5.27 9.88
CA THR A 100 23.04 -5.57 8.69
C THR A 100 22.57 -4.87 7.42
N LEU A 101 21.30 -4.44 7.37
CA LEU A 101 20.72 -3.66 6.29
C LEU A 101 20.81 -2.14 6.53
N GLY A 102 21.43 -1.70 7.63
CA GLY A 102 21.58 -0.28 7.99
C GLY A 102 20.39 0.30 8.76
N PHE A 103 19.49 -0.53 9.28
CA PHE A 103 18.31 -0.14 10.06
C PHE A 103 18.43 -0.60 11.51
N ALA A 104 19.57 -0.34 12.15
CA ALA A 104 19.76 -0.68 13.56
C ALA A 104 18.67 0.00 14.42
N GLY A 105 18.05 -0.77 15.33
CA GLY A 105 16.94 -0.31 16.17
C GLY A 105 15.54 -0.63 15.63
N TYR A 106 15.40 -1.00 14.36
CA TYR A 106 14.12 -1.38 13.78
C TYR A 106 13.72 -2.80 14.19
N ASP A 107 12.41 -3.04 14.32
CA ASP A 107 11.85 -4.31 14.75
C ASP A 107 11.85 -5.36 13.64
N ALA A 108 11.61 -4.95 12.40
CA ALA A 108 11.57 -5.84 11.25
C ALA A 108 12.07 -5.16 9.99
N CYS A 109 12.85 -5.89 9.19
CA CYS A 109 13.37 -5.40 7.93
C CYS A 109 13.40 -6.52 6.92
N THR A 110 13.18 -6.17 5.66
CA THR A 110 13.31 -7.08 4.55
C THR A 110 14.08 -6.43 3.42
N PHE A 111 14.90 -7.22 2.78
CA PHE A 111 15.47 -6.89 1.48
C PHE A 111 15.28 -8.08 0.55
N SER A 112 14.71 -7.83 -0.62
CA SER A 112 14.69 -8.82 -1.69
C SER A 112 14.97 -8.17 -3.03
N SER A 113 15.86 -8.77 -3.82
CA SER A 113 16.11 -8.40 -5.21
C SER A 113 15.07 -8.97 -6.18
N THR A 114 14.18 -9.83 -5.71
CA THR A 114 13.12 -10.51 -6.49
C THR A 114 11.77 -10.31 -5.82
N PHE A 115 10.69 -10.40 -6.58
CA PHE A 115 9.35 -10.34 -6.00
C PHE A 115 9.11 -11.54 -5.08
N LYS A 116 8.60 -11.26 -3.88
CA LYS A 116 8.20 -12.23 -2.86
C LYS A 116 6.77 -11.94 -2.42
N PRO A 117 5.96 -12.97 -2.10
CA PRO A 117 4.60 -12.76 -1.60
C PRO A 117 4.57 -11.78 -0.41
N ALA A 118 3.65 -10.81 -0.49
CA ALA A 118 3.42 -9.77 0.52
C ALA A 118 2.04 -9.87 1.17
N GLY A 119 1.09 -10.54 0.52
CA GLY A 119 -0.24 -10.83 1.07
C GLY A 119 -1.30 -11.00 -0.01
N ALA A 120 -2.53 -11.29 0.39
CA ALA A 120 -3.66 -11.38 -0.51
C ALA A 120 -4.94 -10.84 0.15
N ALA A 121 -5.78 -10.17 -0.62
CA ALA A 121 -7.05 -9.60 -0.17
C ALA A 121 -7.99 -9.43 -1.36
N THR A 122 -9.27 -9.20 -1.09
CA THR A 122 -10.20 -8.75 -2.13
C THR A 122 -10.26 -7.24 -2.08
N GLY A 123 -9.82 -6.59 -3.16
CA GLY A 123 -9.85 -5.15 -3.31
C GLY A 123 -11.10 -4.69 -4.04
N SER A 124 -11.73 -3.65 -3.53
CA SER A 124 -12.76 -2.89 -4.23
C SER A 124 -12.66 -1.42 -3.87
N TYR A 125 -13.07 -0.54 -4.77
CA TYR A 125 -13.14 0.90 -4.50
C TYR A 125 -14.20 1.57 -5.35
N THR A 126 -14.69 2.71 -4.88
CA THR A 126 -15.56 3.64 -5.62
C THR A 126 -15.02 5.05 -5.46
N ASP A 127 -15.45 5.96 -6.35
CA ASP A 127 -15.20 7.40 -6.26
C ASP A 127 -13.74 7.84 -6.45
N ILE A 128 -12.86 6.89 -6.76
CA ILE A 128 -11.50 7.18 -7.22
C ILE A 128 -11.53 7.67 -8.67
N THR A 129 -10.99 8.85 -8.91
CA THR A 129 -10.78 9.41 -10.25
C THR A 129 -9.31 9.38 -10.63
N GLY A 130 -9.00 8.55 -11.62
CA GLY A 130 -7.66 8.36 -12.17
C GLY A 130 -7.13 6.95 -11.95
N THR A 131 -6.02 6.64 -12.60
CA THR A 131 -5.42 5.28 -12.57
C THR A 131 -3.98 5.27 -12.11
N HIS A 132 -3.30 6.42 -12.22
CA HIS A 132 -1.92 6.61 -11.85
C HIS A 132 -1.77 7.80 -10.91
N PHE A 133 -1.29 7.53 -9.69
CA PHE A 133 -1.11 8.55 -8.66
C PHE A 133 0.37 8.66 -8.32
N VAL A 134 0.88 9.88 -8.23
CA VAL A 134 2.25 10.17 -7.79
C VAL A 134 2.18 11.19 -6.67
N TYR A 135 2.69 10.82 -5.51
CA TYR A 135 2.75 11.64 -4.31
C TYR A 135 4.23 11.87 -3.96
N ASP A 136 4.73 13.06 -4.25
CA ASP A 136 6.12 13.45 -4.01
C ASP A 136 6.21 14.52 -2.94
N TRP A 137 6.59 14.11 -1.72
CA TRP A 137 6.82 15.02 -0.59
C TRP A 137 8.18 15.72 -0.65
N ASN A 138 9.08 15.34 -1.57
CA ASN A 138 10.31 16.12 -1.75
C ASN A 138 10.05 17.43 -2.51
N THR A 139 8.98 17.44 -3.33
CA THR A 139 8.60 18.60 -4.15
C THR A 139 7.21 19.15 -3.82
N ASN A 140 6.54 18.61 -2.81
CA ASN A 140 5.15 18.92 -2.42
C ASN A 140 4.21 18.92 -3.61
N LYS A 141 4.31 17.85 -4.41
CA LYS A 141 3.54 17.70 -5.64
C LYS A 141 2.82 16.35 -5.64
N TRP A 142 1.50 16.42 -5.71
CA TRP A 142 0.63 15.27 -5.87
C TRP A 142 -0.09 15.34 -7.22
N THR A 143 -0.10 14.24 -7.95
CA THR A 143 -0.78 14.17 -9.25
C THR A 143 -1.59 12.90 -9.42
N SER A 144 -2.73 13.02 -10.10
CA SER A 144 -3.53 11.93 -10.64
C SER A 144 -3.53 12.04 -12.17
N ASP A 145 -3.06 10.99 -12.86
CA ASP A 145 -2.85 10.93 -14.30
C ASP A 145 -2.08 12.16 -14.86
N GLY A 146 -1.10 12.64 -14.07
CA GLY A 146 -0.26 13.81 -14.40
C GLY A 146 -0.90 15.18 -14.16
N VAL A 147 -2.15 15.25 -13.70
CA VAL A 147 -2.83 16.48 -13.30
C VAL A 147 -2.68 16.69 -11.80
N SER A 148 -2.51 17.93 -11.35
CA SER A 148 -2.46 18.26 -9.92
C SER A 148 -3.66 17.68 -9.18
N TYR A 149 -3.36 17.00 -8.08
CA TYR A 149 -4.32 16.35 -7.21
C TYR A 149 -4.14 16.92 -5.80
N SER A 150 -5.22 17.20 -5.10
CA SER A 150 -5.18 17.82 -3.76
C SER A 150 -5.91 16.97 -2.72
N GLY A 151 -6.12 15.68 -3.01
CA GLY A 151 -6.96 14.79 -2.21
C GLY A 151 -8.33 14.55 -2.86
N GLY A 152 -9.12 13.71 -2.20
CA GLY A 152 -10.46 13.34 -2.63
C GLY A 152 -10.91 12.06 -1.94
N ASP A 153 -12.13 12.09 -1.44
CA ASP A 153 -12.70 10.99 -0.67
C ASP A 153 -12.98 9.80 -1.58
N PHE A 154 -12.75 8.61 -1.05
CA PHE A 154 -13.07 7.38 -1.75
C PHE A 154 -13.56 6.32 -0.77
N THR A 155 -14.33 5.37 -1.28
CA THR A 155 -14.64 4.17 -0.50
C THR A 155 -13.76 3.03 -0.98
N ALA A 156 -13.21 2.24 -0.06
CA ALA A 156 -12.44 1.04 -0.38
C ALA A 156 -12.86 -0.14 0.49
N SER A 157 -12.63 -1.37 0.02
CA SER A 157 -12.63 -2.56 0.88
C SER A 157 -11.57 -2.38 1.98
N GLY A 158 -11.92 -2.59 3.25
CA GLY A 158 -10.95 -2.37 4.33
C GLY A 158 -9.75 -3.32 4.27
N SER A 159 -9.98 -4.59 3.94
CA SER A 159 -8.90 -5.57 3.75
C SER A 159 -8.01 -5.26 2.55
N GLY A 160 -8.58 -4.80 1.43
CA GLY A 160 -7.81 -4.35 0.26
C GLY A 160 -6.96 -3.11 0.55
N LEU A 161 -7.53 -2.09 1.22
CA LEU A 161 -6.81 -0.88 1.61
C LEU A 161 -5.64 -1.21 2.55
N LEU A 162 -5.89 -1.99 3.60
CA LEU A 162 -4.84 -2.37 4.55
C LEU A 162 -3.81 -3.34 3.94
N LEU A 163 -4.18 -4.15 2.94
CA LEU A 163 -3.20 -4.92 2.18
C LEU A 163 -2.29 -3.99 1.38
N LEU A 164 -2.80 -2.99 0.68
CA LEU A 164 -1.98 -2.06 -0.11
C LEU A 164 -1.05 -1.25 0.80
N LEU A 165 -1.61 -0.66 1.86
CA LEU A 165 -0.83 0.03 2.89
C LEU A 165 0.17 -0.94 3.52
N GLY A 166 -0.19 -2.20 3.75
CA GLY A 166 0.72 -3.18 4.32
C GLY A 166 1.81 -3.67 3.36
N ALA A 167 1.50 -3.82 2.09
CA ALA A 167 2.46 -4.24 1.09
C ALA A 167 3.48 -3.11 0.83
N ALA A 168 3.00 -1.86 0.77
CA ALA A 168 3.81 -0.68 0.49
C ALA A 168 4.51 -0.12 1.74
N LEU A 169 3.87 -0.18 2.90
CA LEU A 169 4.32 0.49 4.13
C LEU A 169 4.60 -0.48 5.29
N GLY A 170 4.28 -1.78 5.16
CA GLY A 170 4.81 -2.82 6.06
C GLY A 170 3.92 -3.98 6.45
N PRO A 171 4.50 -5.13 6.85
CA PRO A 171 3.72 -6.33 7.15
C PRO A 171 2.66 -6.09 8.22
N GLY A 172 2.78 -5.05 9.05
CA GLY A 172 1.73 -4.62 9.95
C GLY A 172 0.35 -4.45 9.30
N GLY A 173 0.25 -3.76 8.15
CA GLY A 173 -1.03 -3.58 7.47
C GLY A 173 -1.63 -4.89 6.94
N GLY A 174 -0.79 -5.78 6.40
CA GLY A 174 -1.21 -7.11 5.94
C GLY A 174 -1.63 -8.04 7.08
N VAL A 175 -0.99 -7.92 8.24
CA VAL A 175 -1.36 -8.64 9.46
C VAL A 175 -2.69 -8.15 10.00
N ILE A 176 -2.91 -6.83 10.09
CA ILE A 176 -4.19 -6.25 10.52
C ILE A 176 -5.31 -6.67 9.56
N ALA A 177 -5.05 -6.65 8.24
CA ALA A 177 -6.01 -7.08 7.22
C ALA A 177 -6.54 -8.51 7.43
N GLY A 178 -5.74 -9.40 8.04
CA GLY A 178 -6.15 -10.77 8.35
C GLY A 178 -7.21 -10.90 9.46
N PHE A 179 -7.41 -9.84 10.26
CA PHE A 179 -8.42 -9.79 11.33
C PHE A 179 -9.71 -9.08 10.90
N LEU A 180 -9.70 -8.41 9.74
CA LEU A 180 -10.84 -7.64 9.26
C LEU A 180 -11.92 -8.52 8.62
N GLY A 181 -13.16 -8.10 8.78
CA GLY A 181 -14.30 -8.68 8.06
C GLY A 181 -14.46 -8.13 6.64
N SER A 182 -15.61 -8.37 6.02
CA SER A 182 -15.89 -8.04 4.61
C SER A 182 -16.39 -6.62 4.36
N GLY A 183 -16.24 -5.72 5.34
CA GLY A 183 -16.72 -4.34 5.24
C GLY A 183 -15.85 -3.42 4.37
N THR A 184 -16.33 -2.20 4.20
CA THR A 184 -15.63 -1.11 3.51
C THR A 184 -15.21 -0.01 4.49
N VAL A 185 -14.36 0.88 4.02
CA VAL A 185 -13.93 2.09 4.70
C VAL A 185 -14.18 3.26 3.75
N ALA A 186 -14.89 4.28 4.22
CA ALA A 186 -14.86 5.60 3.60
C ALA A 186 -13.58 6.31 4.07
N VAL A 187 -12.75 6.73 3.12
CA VAL A 187 -11.45 7.33 3.35
C VAL A 187 -11.53 8.80 2.94
N GLU A 188 -11.39 9.68 3.92
CA GLU A 188 -11.04 11.08 3.69
C GLU A 188 -9.53 11.20 3.88
N HIS A 189 -8.82 11.75 2.91
CA HIS A 189 -7.37 11.92 3.00
C HIS A 189 -6.89 13.31 2.59
N THR A 190 -5.89 13.79 3.31
CA THR A 190 -5.33 15.12 3.14
C THR A 190 -3.81 15.07 3.13
N PHE A 191 -3.21 15.91 2.29
CA PHE A 191 -1.77 16.05 2.18
C PHE A 191 -1.32 17.38 2.78
N GLY A 192 -0.19 17.35 3.50
CA GLY A 192 0.55 18.54 3.91
C GLY A 192 2.01 18.46 3.47
N ASP A 193 2.78 19.50 3.78
CA ASP A 193 4.20 19.61 3.38
C ASP A 193 5.04 18.40 3.86
N ASP A 194 4.80 17.92 5.08
CA ASP A 194 5.46 16.73 5.64
C ASP A 194 4.46 15.77 6.30
N THR A 195 3.18 15.84 5.88
CA THR A 195 2.11 15.03 6.46
C THR A 195 1.24 14.36 5.40
N TRP A 196 0.63 13.24 5.81
CA TRP A 196 -0.45 12.57 5.11
C TRP A 196 -1.41 12.01 6.15
N SER A 197 -2.65 12.46 6.13
CA SER A 197 -3.66 12.05 7.10
C SER A 197 -4.79 11.34 6.38
N LEU A 198 -5.23 10.21 6.94
CA LEU A 198 -6.40 9.47 6.50
C LEU A 198 -7.37 9.34 7.68
N THR A 199 -8.61 9.79 7.48
CA THR A 199 -9.74 9.47 8.36
C THR A 199 -10.50 8.30 7.74
N LEU A 200 -10.56 7.20 8.47
CA LEU A 200 -11.13 5.94 8.06
C LEU A 200 -12.46 5.75 8.79
N THR A 201 -13.58 5.84 8.08
CA THR A 201 -14.90 5.53 8.63
C THR A 201 -15.33 4.16 8.17
N GLU A 202 -15.43 3.21 9.09
CA GLU A 202 -15.78 1.83 8.75
C GLU A 202 -17.27 1.64 8.51
N SER A 203 -17.61 0.70 7.62
CA SER A 203 -18.96 0.18 7.51
C SER A 203 -19.18 -0.98 8.50
N ASP A 204 -20.44 -1.31 8.74
CA ASP A 204 -20.81 -2.53 9.45
C ASP A 204 -20.06 -3.77 8.93
N GLY A 205 -19.54 -4.57 9.87
CA GLY A 205 -18.88 -5.83 9.58
C GLY A 205 -17.39 -5.75 9.25
N LEU A 206 -16.76 -4.56 9.22
CA LEU A 206 -15.32 -4.46 9.05
C LEU A 206 -14.53 -4.79 10.33
N ASN A 207 -14.93 -4.19 11.45
CA ASN A 207 -14.30 -4.31 12.77
C ASN A 207 -12.83 -3.83 12.84
N LEU A 208 -12.45 -2.82 12.05
CA LEU A 208 -11.14 -2.18 12.13
C LEU A 208 -10.91 -1.56 13.50
N GLU A 209 -11.86 -0.77 13.99
CA GLU A 209 -11.73 -0.08 15.28
C GLU A 209 -11.51 -1.08 16.42
N ALA A 210 -12.39 -2.08 16.50
CA ALA A 210 -12.31 -3.16 17.49
C ALA A 210 -11.01 -3.99 17.37
N THR A 211 -10.49 -4.17 16.15
CA THR A 211 -9.22 -4.87 15.92
C THR A 211 -8.05 -4.06 16.47
N LEU A 212 -7.98 -2.76 16.19
CA LEU A 212 -6.91 -1.89 16.70
C LEU A 212 -6.99 -1.76 18.23
N TYR A 213 -8.19 -1.59 18.78
CA TYR A 213 -8.42 -1.63 20.23
C TYR A 213 -7.95 -2.95 20.85
N GLY A 214 -8.24 -4.07 20.18
CA GLY A 214 -7.84 -5.40 20.62
C GLY A 214 -6.32 -5.60 20.62
N LEU A 215 -5.63 -5.07 19.62
CA LEU A 215 -4.17 -5.07 19.50
C LEU A 215 -3.51 -4.23 20.59
N ASP A 216 -3.96 -2.99 20.79
CA ASP A 216 -3.44 -2.10 21.83
C ASP A 216 -3.68 -2.65 23.24
N ASN A 217 -4.82 -3.31 23.48
CA ASN A 217 -5.08 -3.96 24.76
C ASN A 217 -4.36 -5.30 24.97
N GLY A 218 -3.69 -5.82 23.95
CA GLY A 218 -3.03 -7.13 23.98
C GLY A 218 -3.98 -8.33 24.00
N SER A 219 -5.27 -8.11 23.67
CA SER A 219 -6.26 -9.18 23.52
C SER A 219 -6.18 -9.87 22.15
N ILE A 220 -5.66 -9.16 21.13
CA ILE A 220 -5.28 -9.71 19.83
C ILE A 220 -3.76 -9.79 19.80
N ILE A 221 -3.22 -10.97 19.52
CA ILE A 221 -1.78 -11.21 19.40
C ILE A 221 -1.45 -11.38 17.92
N ALA A 222 -0.73 -10.42 17.36
CA ALA A 222 -0.48 -10.33 15.92
C ALA A 222 1.00 -10.06 15.64
N PRO A 223 1.87 -11.08 15.57
CA PRO A 223 3.25 -10.89 15.15
C PRO A 223 3.32 -10.26 13.76
N PRO A 224 4.21 -9.27 13.51
CA PRO A 224 5.35 -8.88 14.34
C PRO A 224 5.09 -7.73 15.33
N PHE A 225 3.85 -7.28 15.53
CA PHE A 225 3.58 -6.19 16.47
C PHE A 225 4.03 -6.56 17.89
N PRO A 226 4.61 -5.61 18.66
CA PRO A 226 4.90 -5.81 20.06
C PRO A 226 3.60 -6.02 20.85
N PRO A 227 3.70 -6.56 22.08
CA PRO A 227 2.55 -6.59 22.98
C PRO A 227 1.97 -5.19 23.18
N GLY A 228 0.64 -5.08 23.08
CA GLY A 228 -0.06 -3.82 23.29
C GLY A 228 0.25 -3.19 24.65
N ASN A 229 0.33 -1.85 24.66
CA ASN A 229 0.74 -1.04 25.80
C ASN A 229 -0.40 -0.22 26.41
N LYS A 230 -1.61 -0.25 25.82
CA LYS A 230 -2.85 0.38 26.32
C LYS A 230 -2.77 1.90 26.36
N ASP A 231 -2.06 2.50 25.41
CA ASP A 231 -1.93 3.95 25.32
C ASP A 231 -2.93 4.59 24.35
N GLY A 232 -3.78 3.78 23.69
CA GLY A 232 -4.75 4.24 22.69
C GLY A 232 -4.12 4.59 21.35
N LEU A 233 -2.85 4.22 21.13
CA LEU A 233 -2.09 4.46 19.92
C LEU A 233 -1.49 3.15 19.40
N ILE A 234 -1.40 3.05 18.08
CA ILE A 234 -0.51 2.06 17.45
C ILE A 234 0.35 2.85 16.49
N ASN A 235 1.63 2.98 16.80
CA ASN A 235 2.52 3.88 16.08
C ASN A 235 3.88 3.24 15.77
N GLY A 236 4.65 3.94 14.95
CA GLY A 236 5.93 3.42 14.51
C GLY A 236 6.63 4.28 13.48
N LEU A 237 7.71 3.70 12.93
CA LEU A 237 8.46 4.25 11.83
C LEU A 237 8.38 3.31 10.63
N VAL A 238 8.32 3.89 9.44
CA VAL A 238 8.40 3.15 8.19
C VAL A 238 9.49 3.72 7.30
N PHE A 239 10.24 2.81 6.68
CA PHE A 239 11.06 3.09 5.50
C PHE A 239 10.66 2.14 4.38
N ALA A 240 10.45 2.66 3.18
CA ALA A 240 10.18 1.89 1.99
C ALA A 240 11.00 2.40 0.79
N ASN A 241 11.75 1.50 0.16
CA ASN A 241 12.46 1.75 -1.09
C ASN A 241 12.39 0.49 -1.96
N GLY A 242 11.38 0.42 -2.81
CA GLY A 242 11.03 -0.82 -3.49
C GLY A 242 9.79 -0.71 -4.36
N ALA A 243 9.31 -1.87 -4.79
CA ALA A 243 8.11 -2.00 -5.59
C ALA A 243 7.21 -3.10 -5.05
N VAL A 244 5.91 -2.82 -5.00
CA VAL A 244 4.83 -3.79 -4.85
C VAL A 244 4.25 -4.05 -6.24
N HIS A 245 3.98 -5.31 -6.52
CA HIS A 245 3.42 -5.77 -7.77
C HIS A 245 2.17 -6.59 -7.49
N ILE A 246 1.07 -6.24 -8.14
CA ILE A 246 -0.15 -7.03 -8.18
C ILE A 246 -0.26 -7.60 -9.58
N PRO A 247 0.08 -8.89 -9.78
CA PRO A 247 -0.03 -9.53 -11.09
C PRO A 247 -1.46 -9.48 -11.60
N GLU A 248 -1.62 -9.29 -12.91
CA GLU A 248 -2.93 -9.49 -13.53
C GLU A 248 -3.39 -10.94 -13.31
N PRO A 249 -4.71 -11.18 -13.14
CA PRO A 249 -5.25 -12.53 -13.20
C PRO A 249 -4.77 -13.19 -14.50
N GLY A 250 -4.11 -14.35 -14.40
CA GLY A 250 -3.43 -15.00 -15.55
C GLY A 250 -4.33 -15.28 -16.76
N SER A 251 -5.65 -15.22 -16.60
CA SER A 251 -6.66 -15.27 -17.66
C SER A 251 -6.57 -14.10 -18.66
N LEU A 252 -6.18 -12.88 -18.25
CA LEU A 252 -6.05 -11.72 -19.13
C LEU A 252 -4.77 -11.79 -19.99
N ALA A 253 -3.66 -12.23 -19.38
CA ALA A 253 -2.42 -12.50 -20.09
C ALA A 253 -2.59 -13.61 -21.16
N LEU A 254 -3.41 -14.63 -20.87
CA LEU A 254 -3.71 -15.70 -21.82
C LEU A 254 -4.66 -15.26 -22.94
N MET A 255 -5.66 -14.42 -22.63
CA MET A 255 -6.59 -13.86 -23.64
C MET A 255 -5.86 -12.93 -24.62
N SER A 256 -4.97 -12.08 -24.12
CA SER A 256 -4.15 -11.20 -24.97
C SER A 256 -3.18 -12.02 -25.84
N LEU A 257 -2.58 -13.10 -25.32
CA LEU A 257 -1.81 -14.05 -26.14
C LEU A 257 -2.68 -14.74 -27.20
N ALA A 258 -3.90 -15.14 -26.86
CA ALA A 258 -4.83 -15.78 -27.78
C ALA A 258 -5.27 -14.83 -28.91
N LEU A 259 -5.48 -13.55 -28.60
CA LEU A 259 -5.78 -12.50 -29.57
C LEU A 259 -4.60 -12.18 -30.49
N VAL A 260 -3.38 -12.09 -29.96
CA VAL A 260 -2.15 -11.93 -30.76
C VAL A 260 -1.93 -13.16 -31.66
N GLY A 261 -2.16 -14.36 -31.14
CA GLY A 261 -2.12 -15.60 -31.92
C GLY A 261 -3.16 -15.63 -33.04
N LEU A 262 -4.37 -15.11 -32.80
CA LEU A 262 -5.43 -15.03 -33.80
C LEU A 262 -5.15 -13.97 -34.88
N ALA A 263 -4.57 -12.82 -34.51
CA ALA A 263 -4.13 -11.78 -35.45
C ALA A 263 -2.94 -12.25 -36.31
N ALA A 264 -1.97 -12.96 -35.71
CA ALA A 264 -0.85 -13.57 -36.44
C ALA A 264 -1.31 -14.65 -37.43
N ARG A 265 -2.37 -15.42 -37.07
CA ARG A 265 -2.96 -16.43 -37.97
C ARG A 265 -3.68 -15.81 -39.17
N ARG A 266 -4.32 -14.65 -39.02
CA ARG A 266 -4.93 -13.91 -40.14
C ARG A 266 -3.92 -13.33 -41.12
N ARG A 267 -2.72 -12.95 -40.67
CA ARG A 267 -1.66 -12.42 -41.54
C ARG A 267 -0.95 -13.46 -42.41
N LYS A 268 -1.13 -14.75 -42.11
CA LYS A 268 -0.56 -15.88 -42.87
C LYS A 268 -1.53 -16.49 -43.87
N ALA A 269 -2.79 -16.03 -43.88
CA ALA A 269 -3.87 -16.53 -44.72
C ALA A 269 -4.38 -15.48 -45.75
N GLY A 270 -3.58 -14.44 -45.99
CA GLY A 270 -3.80 -13.43 -47.03
C GLY A 270 -2.65 -13.41 -48.03
#